data_AF-A0A3R7A3M0-F1
#
_entry.id   AF-A0A3R7A3M0-F1
#
_cell.length_a   1.000
_cell.length_b   1.000
_cell.length_c   1.000
_cell.angle_alpha   90.00
_cell.angle_beta   90.00
_cell.angle_gamma   90.00
#
_symmetry.space_group_name_H-M   'P 1'
#
loop_
_entity.id
_entity.type
_entity.pdbx_description
1 polymer ?
#
loop_
_entity_poly.entity_id
_entity_poly.type
_entity_poly.pdbx_seq_one_letter_code
_entity_poly.pdbx_strand_id
1 'polypeptide(L)' 'MDGCRIQDIGLTLICILHLEFIPKAKRLLSTHPKDVPYLALALKFNCPIFSGDKTLKRLSPVKVLSPKEVSKLLIL' A
#
# COMPACT_ATOMS: atom_id res chain seq x y z
N MET A 1 -3.19 -5.45 21.53
CA MET A 1 -3.92 -5.73 20.28
C MET A 1 -4.74 -4.49 19.99
N ASP A 2 -4.18 -3.54 19.24
CA ASP A 2 -4.84 -2.25 19.03
C ASP A 2 -5.71 -2.35 17.79
N GLY A 3 -7.02 -2.37 18.05
CA GLY A 3 -8.08 -2.63 17.09
C GLY A 3 -8.04 -1.66 15.92
N CYS A 4 -7.77 -2.22 14.74
CA CYS A 4 -8.01 -1.55 13.48
C CYS A 4 -9.53 -1.45 13.30
N ARG A 5 -10.12 -0.28 13.58
CA ARG A 5 -11.50 0.02 13.20
C ARG A 5 -11.54 0.18 11.69
N ILE A 6 -11.83 -0.91 10.99
CA ILE A 6 -12.00 -0.95 9.55
C ILE A 6 -13.50 -1.04 9.28
N GLN A 7 -14.06 0.02 8.70
CA GLN A 7 -15.49 0.13 8.40
C GLN A 7 -15.88 -0.51 7.05
N ASP A 8 -14.98 -1.24 6.40
CA ASP A 8 -15.22 -1.88 5.10
C ASP A 8 -14.97 -3.39 5.18
N ILE A 9 -16.03 -4.19 4.98
CA ILE A 9 -16.02 -5.66 4.91
C ILE A 9 -14.98 -6.19 3.88
N GLY A 10 -14.64 -5.39 2.85
CA GLY A 10 -13.61 -5.74 1.86
C GLY A 10 -12.16 -5.67 2.38
N LEU A 11 -11.87 -4.84 3.40
CA LEU A 11 -10.51 -4.73 3.95
C LEU A 11 -10.19 -5.87 4.95
N THR A 12 -11.19 -6.56 5.49
CA THR A 12 -10.97 -7.64 6.48
C THR A 12 -10.22 -8.83 5.87
N LEU A 13 -10.54 -9.21 4.62
CA LEU A 13 -9.84 -10.31 3.93
C LEU A 13 -8.41 -9.92 3.53
N ILE A 14 -8.24 -8.67 3.11
CA ILE A 14 -6.94 -8.04 2.81
C ILE A 14 -6.06 -8.08 4.07
N CYS A 15 -6.56 -7.57 5.20
CA CYS A 15 -5.81 -7.57 6.45
C CYS A 15 -5.31 -8.95 6.89
N ILE A 16 -6.11 -10.02 6.77
CA ILE A 16 -5.69 -11.37 7.17
C ILE A 16 -4.52 -11.90 6.30
N LEU A 17 -4.49 -11.59 5.00
CA LEU A 17 -3.52 -12.13 4.06
C LEU A 17 -2.10 -11.55 4.20
N HIS A 18 -1.90 -10.45 4.93
CA HIS A 18 -0.61 -9.74 5.00
C HIS A 18 -0.31 -9.10 6.37
N LEU A 19 -0.82 -9.68 7.46
CA LEU A 19 -0.51 -9.25 8.84
C LEU A 19 1.00 -9.15 9.11
N GLU A 20 1.81 -10.04 8.53
CA GLU A 20 3.26 -10.08 8.72
C GLU A 20 3.98 -8.81 8.20
N PHE A 21 3.42 -8.13 7.20
CA PHE A 21 4.02 -6.94 6.59
C PHE A 21 3.51 -5.63 7.19
N ILE A 22 2.42 -5.66 7.97
CA ILE A 22 1.84 -4.47 8.61
C ILE A 22 2.85 -3.73 9.51
N PRO A 23 3.65 -4.39 10.38
CA PRO A 23 4.63 -3.69 11.21
C PRO A 23 5.69 -2.96 10.37
N LYS A 24 6.15 -3.57 9.28
CA LYS A 24 7.12 -2.95 8.36
C LYS A 24 6.50 -1.74 7.65
N ALA A 25 5.29 -1.88 7.13
CA ALA A 25 4.57 -0.80 6.46
C ALA A 25 4.28 0.38 7.42
N LYS A 26 3.87 0.11 8.67
CA LYS A 26 3.66 1.16 9.70
C LYS A 26 4.92 1.96 10.00
N ARG A 27 6.09 1.31 10.06
CA ARG A 27 7.36 2.02 10.27
C ARG A 27 7.72 2.94 9.12
N LEU A 28 7.47 2.52 7.88
CA LEU A 28 7.77 3.28 6.67
C LEU A 28 6.80 4.45 6.45
N LEU A 29 5.54 4.27 6.86
CA LEU A 29 4.45 5.22 6.64
C LEU A 29 3.87 5.71 7.98
N SER A 30 4.73 6.02 8.95
CA SER A 30 4.33 6.39 10.31
C SER A 30 3.39 7.61 10.35
N THR A 31 3.56 8.56 9.43
CA THR A 31 2.69 9.75 9.27
C THR A 31 1.52 9.54 8.30
N HIS A 32 1.41 8.36 7.68
CA HIS A 32 0.43 8.03 6.63
C HIS A 32 -0.30 6.70 6.93
N PRO A 33 -1.04 6.60 8.04
CA PRO A 33 -1.62 5.35 8.51
C PRO A 33 -2.62 4.72 7.53
N LYS A 34 -3.30 5.53 6.69
CA LYS A 34 -4.25 5.07 5.67
C LYS A 34 -3.59 4.27 4.55
N ASP A 35 -2.30 4.51 4.29
CA ASP A 35 -1.57 3.91 3.17
C ASP A 35 -0.86 2.59 3.58
N VAL A 36 -0.82 2.31 4.88
CA VAL A 36 -0.19 1.11 5.48
C VAL A 36 -0.74 -0.21 4.92
N PRO A 37 -2.07 -0.42 4.80
CA PRO A 37 -2.61 -1.69 4.27
C PRO A 37 -2.16 -1.94 2.83
N TYR A 38 -2.15 -0.89 2.00
CA TYR A 38 -1.73 -0.99 0.60
C TYR A 38 -0.24 -1.29 0.45
N LEU A 39 0.61 -0.64 1.26
CA LEU A 39 2.04 -0.95 1.26
C LEU A 39 2.32 -2.37 1.79
N ALA A 40 1.61 -2.83 2.82
CA ALA A 40 1.74 -4.18 3.33
C ALA A 40 1.36 -5.23 2.27
N LEU A 41 0.26 -5.00 1.55
CA LEU A 41 -0.18 -5.84 0.44
C LEU A 41 0.88 -5.89 -0.68
N ALA A 42 1.39 -4.74 -1.09
CA ALA A 42 2.38 -4.64 -2.16
C ALA A 42 3.72 -5.30 -1.79
N LEU A 43 4.13 -5.21 -0.52
CA LEU A 43 5.30 -5.93 0.01
C LEU A 43 5.10 -7.44 -0.02
N LYS A 44 3.89 -7.93 0.31
CA LYS A 44 3.56 -9.37 0.30
C LYS A 44 3.63 -9.96 -1.10
N PHE A 45 3.05 -9.27 -2.08
CA PHE A 45 2.95 -9.73 -3.47
C PHE A 45 4.11 -9.27 -4.36
N ASN A 46 5.06 -8.51 -3.82
CA ASN A 46 6.15 -7.88 -4.56
C ASN A 46 5.65 -7.13 -5.81
N CYS A 47 4.54 -6.41 -5.69
CA CYS A 47 3.88 -5.75 -6.81
C CYS A 47 3.98 -4.21 -6.72
N PRO A 48 3.95 -3.50 -7.86
CA PRO A 48 3.88 -2.05 -7.85
C PRO A 48 2.56 -1.53 -7.27
N ILE A 49 2.61 -0.39 -6.57
CA ILE A 49 1.41 0.34 -6.15
C ILE A 49 1.01 1.32 -7.26
N PHE A 50 -0.27 1.36 -7.62
CA PHE A 50 -0.81 2.40 -8.47
C PHE A 50 -1.33 3.56 -7.62
N SER A 51 -0.67 4.72 -7.66
CA SER A 51 -1.09 5.90 -6.88
C SER A 51 -0.50 7.20 -7.43
N GLY A 52 -1.28 8.29 -7.33
CA GLY A 52 -0.82 9.65 -7.60
C GLY A 52 -0.10 10.32 -6.42
N ASP A 53 -0.03 9.68 -5.26
CA ASP A 53 0.56 10.27 -4.05
C ASP A 53 2.10 10.30 -4.14
N LYS A 54 2.64 11.53 -4.18
CA LYS A 54 4.09 11.77 -4.29
C LYS A 54 4.85 11.37 -3.03
N THR A 55 4.23 11.47 -1.86
CA THR A 55 4.86 11.11 -0.59
C THR A 55 4.92 9.60 -0.47
N LEU A 56 3.85 8.88 -0.80
CA LEU A 56 3.85 7.42 -0.87
C LEU A 56 4.92 6.93 -1.85
N LYS A 57 5.01 7.53 -3.04
CA LYS A 57 6.05 7.20 -4.02
C LYS A 57 7.48 7.41 -3.52
N ARG A 58 7.70 8.42 -2.68
CA ARG A 58 9.02 8.72 -2.10
C ARG A 58 9.39 7.78 -0.95
N LEU A 59 8.42 7.44 -0.11
CA LEU A 59 8.64 6.64 1.11
C LEU A 59 8.55 5.12 0.86
N SER A 60 7.86 4.72 -0.20
CA SER A 60 7.62 3.31 -0.51
C SER A 60 8.90 2.63 -1.05
N PRO A 61 9.32 1.49 -0.47
CA PRO A 61 10.39 0.67 -1.03
C PRO A 61 9.96 -0.12 -2.26
N VAL A 62 8.65 -0.29 -2.49
CA VAL A 62 8.10 -0.90 -3.71
C VAL A 62 7.80 0.17 -4.75
N LYS A 63 7.88 -0.18 -6.03
CA LYS A 63 7.63 0.75 -7.14
C LYS A 63 6.23 1.35 -7.02
N VAL A 64 6.10 2.67 -7.06
CA VAL A 64 4.81 3.35 -7.13
C VAL A 64 4.66 3.99 -8.51
N LEU A 65 3.67 3.54 -9.28
CA LEU A 65 3.34 4.05 -10.60
C LEU A 65 2.28 5.14 -10.46
N SER A 66 2.59 6.31 -10.99
CA SER A 66 1.63 7.41 -11.14
C SER A 66 0.68 7.17 -12.32
N PRO A 67 -0.48 7.84 -12.37
CA PRO A 67 -1.38 7.81 -13.53
C PRO A 67 -0.67 8.08 -14.86
N LYS A 68 0.25 9.04 -14.88
CA LYS A 68 1.03 9.36 -16.09
C LYS A 68 1.96 8.22 -16.52
N GLU A 69 2.53 7.47 -15.57
CA GLU A 69 3.39 6.32 -15.88
C GLU A 69 2.59 5.11 -16.33
N VAL A 70 1.46 4.82 -15.68
CA VAL A 70 0.56 3.72 -16.10
C VAL A 70 -0.02 4.00 -17.49
N SER A 71 -0.44 5.23 -17.77
CA SER A 71 -0.94 5.61 -19.10
C SER A 71 0.09 5.34 -20.19
N LYS A 72 1.38 5.66 -19.96
CA LYS A 72 2.45 5.34 -20.92
C LYS A 72 2.69 3.84 -21.11
N LEU A 73 2.40 3.02 -20.10
CA LEU A 73 2.55 1.56 -20.16
C LEU A 73 1.41 0.89 -20.93
N LEU A 74 0.20 1.45 -20.85
CA LEU A 74 -1.01 0.89 -21.46
C LEU A 74 -1.23 1.32 -22.92
N ILE A 75 -0.53 2.36 -23.39
CA ILE A 75 -0.58 2.83 -24.78
C ILE A 75 0.53 2.17 -25.63
N LEU A 76 0.95 0.96 -25.24
CA LEU A 76 1.84 0.12 -26.05
C LEU A 76 1.07 -0.57 -27.18
#